data_AF-A0A7W2D7N8-F1
#
_entry.id   AF-A0A7W2D7N8-F1
#
_cell.length_a   1.000
_cell.length_b   1.000
_cell.length_c   1.000
_cell.angle_alpha   90.00
_cell.angle_beta   90.00
_cell.angle_gamma   90.00
#
_symmetry.space_group_name_H-M   'P 1'
#
loop_
_entity.id
_entity.type
_entity.pdbx_description
1 polymer ?
#
loop_
_entity_poly.entity_id
_entity_poly.type
_entity_poly.pdbx_seq_one_letter_code
_entity_poly.pdbx_strand_id
1 'polypeptide(L)'
;MSGDAADTKGRASSGSSSTDTAGDISLSYQRLKAYEGRPAAVAGVGKDPVNEPMIRHWCEAMGDTNPAYAGPDAIAPPTMLQAWTMGGLSGHEARSGAYDELLTLLDGAGYTSVVATDCEQEYLRPLRPGDEITFDAVIESVSERKTTKLGTGHFVTTRMDVRAGADGELAGTHRFRILKYAPAPRSAGHTGQQVHEAREPKPRRPRPVINRDNAGFWDGVARHRLLVQRCRACGTLRFPWLPGCNACGGQEWDPVEASGEGTVFSYVVMHHPPFPAFDPPYAVGLIELAEGVRIVSNVVGVAPDKVRIGMPVRLEFLRVDDELELPVFRATEDAAGPVAGGRV
;
A
#
# COMPACT_ATOMS: atom_id res chain seq x y z
N MET A 1 -2.01 -46.73 -39.91
CA MET A 1 -1.27 -47.38 -38.81
C MET A 1 0.15 -47.60 -39.28
N SER A 2 0.95 -46.56 -39.03
CA SER A 2 2.41 -46.44 -39.04
C SER A 2 3.01 -47.24 -37.88
N GLY A 3 4.27 -47.67 -37.83
CA GLY A 3 5.48 -47.41 -38.61
C GLY A 3 6.68 -47.98 -37.80
N ASP A 4 7.78 -48.24 -38.50
CA ASP A 4 8.92 -49.12 -38.17
C ASP A 4 9.87 -48.73 -37.02
N ALA A 5 10.39 -49.81 -36.40
CA ALA A 5 11.79 -50.23 -36.16
C ALA A 5 12.90 -49.32 -35.55
N ALA A 6 13.69 -50.03 -34.72
CA ALA A 6 15.17 -50.11 -34.69
C ALA A 6 15.98 -49.28 -33.65
N ASP A 7 16.55 -50.05 -32.71
CA ASP A 7 17.99 -50.21 -32.40
C ASP A 7 18.87 -48.99 -32.09
N THR A 8 19.62 -49.04 -30.98
CA THR A 8 20.60 -48.01 -30.60
C THR A 8 21.86 -48.59 -29.98
N LYS A 9 23.01 -48.36 -30.64
CA LYS A 9 24.37 -48.46 -30.09
C LYS A 9 25.05 -47.09 -30.23
N GLY A 10 25.80 -46.66 -29.21
CA GLY A 10 26.13 -45.26 -28.95
C GLY A 10 27.28 -44.61 -29.73
N ARG A 11 27.53 -43.33 -29.40
CA ARG A 11 28.81 -42.61 -29.53
C ARG A 11 28.79 -41.32 -28.71
N ALA A 12 29.97 -40.90 -28.24
CA ALA A 12 30.24 -39.71 -27.44
C ALA A 12 30.21 -38.38 -28.24
N SER A 13 29.99 -37.25 -27.55
CA SER A 13 30.74 -35.99 -27.77
C SER A 13 30.45 -34.92 -26.70
N SER A 14 31.52 -34.47 -26.05
CA SER A 14 31.86 -33.09 -25.61
C SER A 14 30.80 -31.99 -25.56
N GLY A 15 30.77 -31.21 -24.47
CA GLY A 15 30.10 -29.90 -24.43
C GLY A 15 30.39 -29.09 -23.17
N SER A 16 31.47 -28.30 -23.23
CA SER A 16 31.79 -27.05 -22.52
C SER A 16 31.48 -26.89 -21.03
N SER A 17 32.56 -26.73 -20.27
CA SER A 17 32.61 -25.87 -19.09
C SER A 17 32.08 -24.47 -19.40
N SER A 18 31.01 -24.06 -18.73
CA SER A 18 30.72 -22.65 -18.48
C SER A 18 30.93 -22.39 -17.00
N THR A 19 32.03 -21.70 -16.71
CA THR A 19 32.34 -21.04 -15.45
C THR A 19 31.21 -20.09 -15.07
N ASP A 20 30.35 -20.51 -14.14
CA ASP A 20 29.48 -19.60 -13.41
C ASP A 20 30.29 -19.00 -12.26
N THR A 21 30.79 -17.79 -12.48
CA THR A 21 31.46 -16.99 -11.45
C THR A 21 30.73 -15.67 -11.32
N ALA A 22 29.72 -15.65 -10.45
CA ALA A 22 29.18 -14.43 -9.82
C ALA A 22 28.35 -14.79 -8.58
N GLY A 23 29.03 -15.01 -7.44
CA GLY A 23 28.55 -14.77 -6.07
C GLY A 23 27.11 -15.16 -5.69
N ASP A 24 26.77 -16.45 -5.65
CA ASP A 24 25.63 -16.93 -4.86
C ASP A 24 26.16 -17.44 -3.50
N ILE A 25 26.12 -16.59 -2.47
CA ILE A 25 26.18 -17.09 -1.09
C ILE A 25 24.84 -17.77 -0.85
N SER A 26 24.75 -19.04 -1.26
CA SER A 26 23.59 -19.87 -1.00
C SER A 26 23.34 -19.93 0.51
N LEU A 27 22.43 -19.09 0.99
CA LEU A 27 22.02 -19.08 2.39
C LEU A 27 21.23 -20.36 2.65
N SER A 28 21.91 -21.37 3.20
CA SER A 28 21.27 -22.64 3.53
C SER A 28 20.20 -22.46 4.62
N TYR A 29 19.01 -23.01 4.38
CA TYR A 29 17.92 -23.04 5.36
C TYR A 29 18.35 -23.65 6.71
N GLN A 30 19.24 -24.65 6.71
CA GLN A 30 19.73 -25.28 7.94
C GLN A 30 20.47 -24.28 8.83
N ARG A 31 21.17 -23.31 8.24
CA ARG A 31 21.86 -22.26 8.99
C ARG A 31 20.87 -21.29 9.64
N LEU A 32 19.76 -20.99 8.95
CA LEU A 32 18.69 -20.15 9.49
C LEU A 32 17.91 -20.86 10.60
N LYS A 33 17.62 -22.15 10.42
CA LYS A 33 16.92 -22.96 11.41
C LYS A 33 17.67 -23.07 12.74
N ALA A 34 19.00 -23.01 12.72
CA ALA A 34 19.82 -23.02 13.94
C ALA A 34 19.58 -21.80 14.86
N TYR A 35 18.88 -20.76 14.40
CA TYR A 35 18.49 -19.63 15.24
C TYR A 35 17.17 -19.86 16.00
N GLU A 36 16.36 -20.86 15.64
CA GLU A 36 15.14 -21.18 16.37
C GLU A 36 15.45 -21.56 17.82
N GLY A 37 14.67 -21.02 18.76
CA GLY A 37 14.88 -21.18 20.19
C GLY A 37 15.97 -20.28 20.80
N ARG A 38 16.76 -19.56 19.98
CA ARG A 38 17.71 -18.56 20.52
C ARG A 38 16.95 -17.32 21.00
N PRO A 39 17.47 -16.61 22.01
CA PRO A 39 16.88 -15.35 22.44
C PRO A 39 16.84 -14.34 21.29
N ALA A 40 15.77 -13.56 21.22
CA ALA A 40 15.62 -12.38 20.38
C ALA A 40 15.84 -11.08 21.19
N ALA A 41 15.44 -11.08 22.47
CA ALA A 41 15.72 -10.07 23.47
C ALA A 41 15.89 -10.76 24.83
N VAL A 42 16.78 -10.24 25.68
CA VAL A 42 17.04 -10.80 27.02
C VAL A 42 17.00 -9.67 28.04
N ALA A 43 16.21 -9.85 29.10
CA ALA A 43 16.08 -8.89 30.19
C ALA A 43 15.81 -7.46 29.70
N GLY A 44 14.96 -7.32 28.67
CA GLY A 44 14.57 -6.02 28.16
C GLY A 44 13.77 -5.26 29.20
N VAL A 45 14.00 -3.95 29.30
CA VAL A 45 13.26 -3.07 30.21
C VAL A 45 12.57 -2.00 29.35
N GLY A 46 11.30 -1.76 29.64
CA GLY A 46 10.56 -0.65 29.03
C GLY A 46 11.21 0.67 29.40
N LYS A 47 11.20 1.63 28.48
CA LYS A 47 11.88 2.93 28.70
C LYS A 47 11.24 3.75 29.80
N ASP A 48 9.92 3.64 29.90
CA ASP A 48 9.10 4.30 30.88
C ASP A 48 8.22 3.25 31.55
N PRO A 49 7.91 3.41 32.85
CA PRO A 49 6.78 2.69 33.42
C PRO A 49 5.51 3.05 32.64
N VAL A 50 4.51 2.18 32.71
CA VAL A 50 3.19 2.48 32.19
C VAL A 50 2.74 3.83 32.78
N ASN A 51 2.32 4.76 31.93
CA ASN A 51 2.04 6.13 32.37
C ASN A 51 0.84 6.75 31.64
N GLU A 52 0.12 7.60 32.37
CA GLU A 52 -1.08 8.27 31.88
C GLU A 52 -0.84 9.15 30.64
N PRO A 53 0.26 9.93 30.52
CA PRO A 53 0.51 10.74 29.34
C PRO A 53 0.54 9.92 28.04
N MET A 54 1.24 8.79 28.03
CA MET A 54 1.30 7.90 26.87
C MET A 54 -0.05 7.24 26.58
N ILE A 55 -0.78 6.80 27.62
CA ILE A 55 -2.13 6.23 27.47
C ILE A 55 -3.06 7.25 26.82
N ARG A 56 -3.10 8.48 27.35
CA ARG A 56 -3.95 9.55 26.82
C ARG A 56 -3.64 9.86 25.36
N HIS A 57 -2.36 10.04 25.01
CA HIS A 57 -1.94 10.32 23.64
C HIS A 57 -2.30 9.18 22.67
N TRP A 58 -2.13 7.93 23.12
CA TRP A 58 -2.51 6.76 22.31
C TRP A 58 -4.02 6.74 22.06
N CYS A 59 -4.83 6.94 23.11
CA CYS A 59 -6.29 6.97 23.02
C CYS A 59 -6.78 8.08 22.07
N GLU A 60 -6.20 9.28 22.14
CA GLU A 60 -6.54 10.38 21.24
C GLU A 60 -6.21 10.07 19.78
N ALA A 61 -5.03 9.51 19.52
CA ALA A 61 -4.62 9.14 18.17
C ALA A 61 -5.47 8.01 17.58
N MET A 62 -5.92 7.08 18.42
CA MET A 62 -6.77 5.96 18.01
C MET A 62 -8.27 6.31 18.01
N GLY A 63 -8.65 7.46 18.57
CA GLY A 63 -10.06 7.84 18.76
C GLY A 63 -10.80 6.96 19.78
N ASP A 64 -10.08 6.33 20.71
CA ASP A 64 -10.66 5.45 21.72
C ASP A 64 -10.99 6.25 22.99
N THR A 65 -12.27 6.35 23.31
CA THR A 65 -12.78 7.13 24.45
C THR A 65 -13.24 6.26 25.61
N ASN A 66 -12.78 5.01 25.71
CA ASN A 66 -13.20 4.12 26.78
C ASN A 66 -12.81 4.70 28.17
N PRO A 67 -13.77 4.87 29.10
CA PRO A 67 -13.51 5.49 30.40
C PRO A 67 -12.54 4.70 31.29
N ALA A 68 -12.31 3.40 31.03
CA ALA A 68 -11.35 2.59 31.77
C ALA A 68 -9.89 3.07 31.62
N TYR A 69 -9.61 3.90 30.63
CA TYR A 69 -8.25 4.39 30.32
C TYR A 69 -7.92 5.75 30.94
N ALA A 70 -8.82 6.29 31.78
CA ALA A 70 -8.65 7.59 32.41
C ALA A 70 -9.03 7.56 33.89
N GLY A 71 -8.46 8.50 34.65
CA GLY A 71 -8.72 8.65 36.09
C GLY A 71 -7.79 7.80 36.97
N PRO A 72 -8.01 7.81 38.30
CA PRO A 72 -7.07 7.27 39.28
C PRO A 72 -6.88 5.74 39.19
N ASP A 73 -7.86 5.02 38.66
CA ASP A 73 -7.83 3.56 38.50
C ASP A 73 -7.56 3.12 37.06
N ALA A 74 -7.04 4.04 36.23
CA ALA A 74 -6.82 3.81 34.81
C ALA A 74 -6.02 2.53 34.56
N ILE A 75 -6.41 1.83 33.49
CA ILE A 75 -5.61 0.76 32.90
C ILE A 75 -5.10 1.23 31.54
N ALA A 76 -3.94 0.73 31.11
CA ALA A 76 -3.53 0.93 29.73
C ALA A 76 -4.45 0.12 28.79
N PRO A 77 -4.84 0.67 27.63
CA PRO A 77 -5.46 -0.11 26.57
C PRO A 77 -4.63 -1.38 26.30
N PRO A 78 -5.24 -2.59 26.28
CA PRO A 78 -4.48 -3.84 26.11
C PRO A 78 -3.62 -3.83 24.84
N THR A 79 -4.10 -3.20 23.77
CA THR A 79 -3.40 -3.02 22.49
C THR A 79 -2.13 -2.15 22.58
N MET A 80 -1.86 -1.50 23.72
CA MET A 80 -0.59 -0.83 23.99
C MET A 80 0.51 -1.78 24.49
N LEU A 81 0.26 -3.09 24.63
CA LEU A 81 1.23 -4.05 25.17
C LEU A 81 2.63 -3.91 24.53
N GLN A 82 2.69 -3.79 23.21
CA GLN A 82 3.95 -3.60 22.48
C GLN A 82 4.52 -2.18 22.60
N ALA A 83 3.68 -1.16 22.79
CA ALA A 83 4.13 0.24 22.85
C ALA A 83 5.13 0.45 23.99
N TRP A 84 4.96 -0.27 25.10
CA TRP A 84 5.85 -0.20 26.25
C TRP A 84 7.22 -0.90 26.07
N THR A 85 7.36 -1.74 25.05
CA THR A 85 8.60 -2.47 24.74
C THR A 85 9.32 -1.94 23.49
N MET A 86 8.78 -0.89 22.86
CA MET A 86 9.35 -0.28 21.66
C MET A 86 10.66 0.46 21.95
N GLY A 87 11.63 0.31 21.05
CA GLY A 87 12.91 1.03 21.14
C GLY A 87 12.80 2.54 20.86
N GLY A 88 11.69 3.01 20.29
CA GLY A 88 11.53 4.42 19.89
C GLY A 88 12.62 4.89 18.92
N LEU A 89 12.89 6.20 18.92
CA LEU A 89 13.90 6.80 18.03
C LEU A 89 15.34 6.43 18.38
N SER A 90 15.61 6.02 19.63
CA SER A 90 16.94 5.58 20.07
C SER A 90 17.29 4.16 19.63
N GLY A 91 16.33 3.41 19.08
CA GLY A 91 16.54 2.01 18.68
C GLY A 91 16.33 1.00 19.81
N HIS A 92 16.55 -0.29 19.51
CA HIS A 92 16.30 -1.40 20.43
C HIS A 92 17.58 -1.81 21.15
N GLU A 93 17.81 -1.29 22.35
CA GLU A 93 18.99 -1.62 23.17
C GLU A 93 18.95 -3.05 23.72
N ALA A 94 17.75 -3.59 23.98
CA ALA A 94 17.54 -4.93 24.53
C ALA A 94 17.64 -6.07 23.49
N ARG A 95 17.94 -5.74 22.22
CA ARG A 95 17.99 -6.75 21.16
C ARG A 95 19.21 -7.64 21.34
N SER A 96 19.00 -8.95 21.23
CA SER A 96 20.08 -9.92 21.36
C SER A 96 20.99 -9.94 20.13
N GLY A 97 22.27 -10.27 20.34
CA GLY A 97 23.21 -10.50 19.25
C GLY A 97 22.78 -11.61 18.30
N ALA A 98 22.09 -12.65 18.79
CA ALA A 98 21.58 -13.74 17.96
C ALA A 98 20.55 -13.26 16.92
N TYR A 99 19.68 -12.33 17.31
CA TYR A 99 18.68 -11.77 16.40
C TYR A 99 19.30 -10.79 15.40
N ASP A 100 20.25 -9.95 15.84
CA ASP A 100 20.98 -9.07 14.91
C ASP A 100 21.85 -9.85 13.92
N GLU A 101 22.49 -10.93 14.36
CA GLU A 101 23.20 -11.87 13.47
C GLU A 101 22.27 -12.48 12.42
N LEU A 102 21.07 -12.93 12.81
CA LEU A 102 20.08 -13.48 11.89
C LEU A 102 19.64 -12.45 10.85
N LEU A 103 19.32 -11.23 11.28
CA LEU A 103 18.91 -10.16 10.37
C LEU A 103 20.05 -9.74 9.43
N THR A 104 21.27 -9.62 9.95
CA THR A 104 22.48 -9.31 9.16
C THR A 104 22.76 -10.40 8.13
N LEU A 105 22.57 -11.67 8.50
CA LEU A 105 22.75 -12.80 7.60
C LEU A 105 21.72 -12.78 6.45
N LEU A 106 20.46 -12.46 6.75
CA LEU A 106 19.40 -12.30 5.76
C LEU A 106 19.69 -11.10 4.84
N ASP A 107 20.14 -9.98 5.39
CA ASP A 107 20.52 -8.78 4.63
C ASP A 107 21.70 -9.05 3.69
N GLY A 108 22.75 -9.72 4.20
CA GLY A 108 23.93 -10.12 3.43
C GLY A 108 23.62 -11.10 2.30
N ALA A 109 22.51 -11.83 2.39
CA ALA A 109 22.01 -12.72 1.34
C ALA A 109 21.01 -12.04 0.38
N GLY A 110 20.83 -10.71 0.48
CA GLY A 110 19.99 -9.92 -0.42
C GLY A 110 18.53 -9.77 0.04
N TYR A 111 18.15 -10.31 1.20
CA TYR A 111 16.80 -10.15 1.77
C TYR A 111 16.67 -8.86 2.59
N THR A 112 16.96 -7.74 1.94
CA THR A 112 17.14 -6.43 2.60
C THR A 112 15.86 -5.75 3.05
N SER A 113 14.72 -6.12 2.47
CA SER A 113 13.42 -5.52 2.81
C SER A 113 12.72 -6.28 3.93
N VAL A 114 11.94 -5.57 4.74
CA VAL A 114 11.17 -6.16 5.85
C VAL A 114 9.74 -5.65 5.83
N VAL A 115 8.80 -6.53 6.15
CA VAL A 115 7.39 -6.16 6.39
C VAL A 115 6.84 -7.02 7.51
N ALA A 116 6.02 -6.43 8.39
CA ALA A 116 5.23 -7.19 9.35
C ALA A 116 4.05 -7.85 8.65
N THR A 117 3.84 -9.15 8.88
CA THR A 117 2.76 -9.89 8.21
C THR A 117 1.68 -10.35 9.19
N ASP A 118 2.04 -10.63 10.44
CA ASP A 118 1.11 -11.16 11.43
C ASP A 118 1.49 -10.66 12.83
N CYS A 119 0.48 -10.38 13.66
CA CYS A 119 0.62 -9.98 15.05
C CYS A 119 -0.49 -10.66 15.86
N GLU A 120 -0.10 -11.47 16.83
CA GLU A 120 -1.00 -12.11 17.80
C GLU A 120 -0.61 -11.62 19.19
N GLN A 121 -1.59 -11.17 19.97
CA GLN A 121 -1.39 -10.74 21.35
C GLN A 121 -2.37 -11.45 22.27
N GLU A 122 -1.87 -11.95 23.40
CA GLU A 122 -2.68 -12.47 24.49
C GLU A 122 -2.50 -11.57 25.72
N TYR A 123 -3.60 -11.14 26.31
CA TYR A 123 -3.60 -10.24 27.47
C TYR A 123 -4.06 -11.02 28.69
N LEU A 124 -3.16 -11.21 29.65
CA LEU A 124 -3.44 -12.03 30.85
C LEU A 124 -3.90 -11.17 32.02
N ARG A 125 -3.39 -9.94 32.13
CA ARG A 125 -3.86 -8.94 33.07
C ARG A 125 -3.77 -7.53 32.50
N PRO A 126 -4.59 -6.57 32.98
CA PRO A 126 -4.42 -5.17 32.62
C PRO A 126 -3.10 -4.62 33.17
N LEU A 127 -2.47 -3.76 32.38
CA LEU A 127 -1.35 -2.92 32.80
C LEU A 127 -1.87 -1.65 33.46
N ARG A 128 -1.19 -1.17 34.50
CA ARG A 128 -1.61 0.02 35.26
C ARG A 128 -0.51 1.06 35.31
N PRO A 129 -0.85 2.38 35.36
CA PRO A 129 0.14 3.42 35.60
C PRO A 129 1.03 3.09 36.80
N GLY A 130 2.35 3.22 36.61
CA GLY A 130 3.37 2.83 37.56
C GLY A 130 3.94 1.42 37.39
N ASP A 131 3.30 0.54 36.60
CA ASP A 131 3.86 -0.77 36.27
C ASP A 131 5.19 -0.61 35.51
N GLU A 132 6.29 -1.10 36.08
CA GLU A 132 7.56 -1.26 35.36
C GLU A 132 7.47 -2.46 34.43
N ILE A 133 7.84 -2.28 33.17
CA ILE A 133 7.74 -3.31 32.13
C ILE A 133 9.10 -3.98 31.92
N THR A 134 9.11 -5.30 31.94
CA THR A 134 10.25 -6.10 31.48
C THR A 134 9.80 -7.11 30.44
N PHE A 135 10.70 -7.57 29.59
CA PHE A 135 10.34 -8.52 28.53
C PHE A 135 11.53 -9.36 28.09
N ASP A 136 11.21 -10.60 27.72
CA ASP A 136 12.12 -11.50 27.02
C ASP A 136 11.47 -11.90 25.70
N ALA A 137 12.28 -12.15 24.68
CA ALA A 137 11.78 -12.65 23.41
C ALA A 137 12.64 -13.80 22.91
N VAL A 138 12.02 -14.71 22.17
CA VAL A 138 12.67 -15.84 21.52
C VAL A 138 12.38 -15.82 20.03
N ILE A 139 13.35 -16.25 19.22
CA ILE A 139 13.14 -16.57 17.81
C ILE A 139 12.37 -17.89 17.78
N GLU A 140 11.05 -17.82 17.62
CA GLU A 140 10.16 -18.98 17.70
C GLU A 140 10.29 -19.87 16.46
N SER A 141 10.36 -19.25 15.26
CA SER A 141 10.54 -19.99 14.02
C SER A 141 11.18 -19.15 12.92
N VAL A 142 11.87 -19.82 12.00
CA VAL A 142 12.33 -19.25 10.72
C VAL A 142 11.89 -20.18 9.60
N SER A 143 11.14 -19.64 8.63
CA SER A 143 10.60 -20.47 7.54
C SER A 143 11.68 -20.83 6.52
N GLU A 144 11.39 -21.87 5.72
CA GLU A 144 12.04 -22.04 4.42
C GLU A 144 11.79 -20.82 3.51
N ARG A 145 12.54 -20.75 2.40
CA ARG A 145 12.38 -19.70 1.40
C ARG A 145 10.96 -19.76 0.81
N LYS A 146 10.24 -18.63 0.85
CA LYS A 146 8.89 -18.47 0.30
C LYS A 146 8.86 -17.30 -0.68
N THR A 147 8.12 -17.47 -1.78
CA THR A 147 7.86 -16.40 -2.74
C THR A 147 6.48 -15.82 -2.49
N THR A 148 6.41 -14.50 -2.29
CA THR A 148 5.19 -13.73 -2.07
C THR A 148 5.04 -12.67 -3.17
N LYS A 149 3.94 -11.90 -3.16
CA LYS A 149 3.76 -10.76 -4.08
C LYS A 149 4.78 -9.64 -3.87
N LEU A 150 5.34 -9.49 -2.65
CA LEU A 150 6.33 -8.46 -2.34
C LEU A 150 7.75 -8.87 -2.77
N GLY A 151 7.98 -10.17 -2.87
CA GLY A 151 9.26 -10.75 -3.23
C GLY A 151 9.49 -12.09 -2.56
N THR A 152 10.68 -12.63 -2.76
CA THR A 152 11.10 -13.92 -2.21
C THR A 152 11.93 -13.71 -0.95
N GLY A 153 11.64 -14.48 0.09
CA GLY A 153 12.24 -14.26 1.41
C GLY A 153 11.96 -15.35 2.43
N HIS A 154 12.22 -15.04 3.69
CA HIS A 154 11.99 -15.90 4.85
C HIS A 154 11.11 -15.19 5.86
N PHE A 155 10.16 -15.94 6.42
CA PHE A 155 9.40 -15.48 7.56
C PHE A 155 10.21 -15.73 8.83
N VAL A 156 10.25 -14.74 9.71
CA VAL A 156 10.85 -14.85 11.04
C VAL A 156 9.76 -14.52 12.05
N THR A 157 9.48 -15.46 12.94
CA THR A 157 8.48 -15.31 14.00
C THR A 157 9.21 -15.18 15.33
N THR A 158 8.92 -14.10 16.06
CA THR A 158 9.40 -13.91 17.42
C THR A 158 8.23 -13.97 18.40
N ARG A 159 8.42 -14.65 19.53
CA ARG A 159 7.47 -14.66 20.65
C ARG A 159 8.08 -13.90 21.81
N MET A 160 7.37 -12.89 22.29
CA MET A 160 7.77 -12.04 23.42
C MET A 160 6.83 -12.29 24.59
N ASP A 161 7.41 -12.46 25.78
CA ASP A 161 6.69 -12.51 27.04
C ASP A 161 6.91 -11.17 27.75
N VAL A 162 5.83 -10.42 27.96
CA VAL A 162 5.86 -9.10 28.60
C VAL A 162 5.42 -9.23 30.04
N ARG A 163 6.23 -8.72 30.95
CA ARG A 163 6.07 -8.78 32.41
C ARG A 163 5.93 -7.39 32.98
N ALA A 164 5.19 -7.28 34.07
CA ALA A 164 4.87 -5.99 34.66
C ALA A 164 4.79 -6.03 36.18
N GLY A 165 5.24 -4.95 36.82
CA GLY A 165 5.21 -4.77 38.27
C GLY A 165 6.43 -5.34 38.98
N ALA A 166 6.55 -5.05 40.28
CA ALA A 166 7.73 -5.37 41.09
C ALA A 166 8.09 -6.87 41.14
N ASP A 167 7.08 -7.74 41.08
CA ASP A 167 7.25 -9.19 41.12
C ASP A 167 7.48 -9.82 39.73
N GLY A 168 7.46 -9.02 38.65
CA GLY A 168 7.71 -9.50 37.29
C GLY A 168 6.64 -10.45 36.76
N GLU A 169 5.39 -10.26 37.15
CA GLU A 169 4.29 -11.14 36.70
C GLU A 169 4.04 -11.02 35.20
N LEU A 170 3.67 -12.14 34.55
CA LEU A 170 3.34 -12.16 33.13
C LEU A 170 2.08 -11.34 32.86
N ALA A 171 2.21 -10.26 32.10
CA ALA A 171 1.10 -9.39 31.72
C ALA A 171 0.46 -9.80 30.39
N GLY A 172 1.28 -10.28 29.45
CA GLY A 172 0.79 -10.73 28.16
C GLY A 172 1.89 -11.36 27.30
N THR A 173 1.47 -11.93 26.18
CA THR A 173 2.36 -12.48 25.16
C THR A 173 2.14 -11.75 23.83
N HIS A 174 3.21 -11.60 23.06
CA HIS A 174 3.18 -10.97 21.74
C HIS A 174 3.97 -11.82 20.76
N ARG A 175 3.26 -12.48 19.84
CA ARG A 175 3.86 -13.22 18.73
C ARG A 175 3.79 -12.36 17.48
N PHE A 176 4.96 -12.07 16.92
CA PHE A 176 5.11 -11.17 15.79
C PHE A 176 5.84 -11.87 14.66
N ARG A 177 5.25 -11.84 13.46
CA ARG A 177 5.86 -12.43 12.26
C ARG A 177 6.22 -11.33 11.27
N ILE A 178 7.48 -11.34 10.86
CA ILE A 178 7.98 -10.51 9.76
C ILE A 178 8.36 -11.37 8.57
N LEU A 179 8.30 -10.77 7.38
CA LEU A 179 8.92 -11.30 6.17
C LEU A 179 10.16 -10.45 5.87
N LYS A 180 11.34 -11.08 5.89
CA LYS A 180 12.58 -10.53 5.32
C LYS A 180 12.70 -11.02 3.89
N TYR A 181 12.70 -10.12 2.91
CA TYR A 181 12.60 -10.47 1.50
C TYR A 181 13.52 -9.64 0.61
N ALA A 182 13.89 -10.24 -0.52
CA ALA A 182 14.51 -9.55 -1.62
C ALA A 182 13.36 -8.87 -2.37
N PRO A 183 13.31 -7.52 -2.40
CA PRO A 183 12.26 -6.84 -3.13
C PRO A 183 12.31 -7.28 -4.58
N ALA A 184 11.15 -7.64 -5.13
CA ALA A 184 11.07 -7.97 -6.56
C ALA A 184 11.73 -6.85 -7.36
N PRO A 185 12.57 -7.16 -8.36
CA PRO A 185 13.24 -6.12 -9.13
C PRO A 185 12.19 -5.14 -9.61
N ARG A 186 12.31 -3.89 -9.15
CA ARG A 186 11.62 -2.76 -9.76
C ARG A 186 11.94 -2.87 -11.25
N SER A 187 10.93 -2.85 -12.12
CA SER A 187 11.20 -2.50 -13.50
C SER A 187 11.91 -1.14 -13.45
N ALA A 188 13.23 -1.17 -13.66
CA ALA A 188 14.03 0.03 -13.66
C ALA A 188 13.43 0.95 -14.72
N GLY A 189 13.15 2.19 -14.33
CA GLY A 189 12.83 3.24 -15.27
C GLY A 189 13.85 3.21 -16.41
N HIS A 190 13.35 3.29 -17.64
CA HIS A 190 14.14 3.33 -18.85
C HIS A 190 15.23 4.41 -18.74
N THR A 191 16.49 3.99 -18.58
CA THR A 191 17.62 4.71 -19.14
C THR A 191 18.06 3.91 -20.34
N GLY A 192 18.08 4.58 -21.49
CA GLY A 192 18.01 3.94 -22.80
C GLY A 192 19.17 3.00 -23.08
N GLN A 193 18.85 1.78 -23.47
CA GLN A 193 19.42 1.15 -24.65
C GLN A 193 18.42 0.12 -25.17
N GLN A 194 18.01 0.28 -26.44
CA GLN A 194 17.05 -0.61 -27.09
C GLN A 194 17.63 -2.03 -27.18
N VAL A 195 17.02 -2.95 -26.44
CA VAL A 195 17.06 -4.38 -26.75
C VAL A 195 15.62 -4.74 -27.08
N HIS A 196 15.39 -5.16 -28.32
CA HIS A 196 14.08 -5.60 -28.79
C HIS A 196 13.74 -6.97 -28.19
N GLU A 197 13.16 -6.98 -26.99
CA GLU A 197 12.45 -8.14 -26.45
C GLU A 197 10.94 -7.84 -26.42
N ALA A 198 10.14 -8.83 -26.82
CA ALA A 198 8.70 -8.72 -26.99
C ALA A 198 8.04 -8.28 -25.67
N ARG A 199 7.56 -7.03 -25.64
CA ARG A 199 6.90 -6.39 -24.51
C ARG A 199 5.65 -7.17 -24.10
N GLU A 200 5.63 -7.70 -22.88
CA GLU A 200 4.40 -8.21 -22.26
C GLU A 200 3.28 -7.15 -22.38
N PRO A 201 2.04 -7.56 -22.72
CA PRO A 201 0.96 -6.61 -22.93
C PRO A 201 0.64 -5.88 -21.62
N LYS A 202 0.68 -4.54 -21.67
CA LYS A 202 0.34 -3.68 -20.52
C LYS A 202 -1.04 -4.08 -20.00
N PRO A 203 -1.21 -4.33 -18.69
CA PRO A 203 -2.51 -4.69 -18.13
C PRO A 203 -3.56 -3.62 -18.45
N ARG A 204 -4.73 -4.07 -18.90
CA ARG A 204 -5.83 -3.22 -19.40
C ARG A 204 -6.43 -2.37 -18.28
N ARG A 205 -6.96 -1.19 -18.64
CA ARG A 205 -7.75 -0.35 -17.73
C ARG A 205 -9.02 -1.09 -17.26
N PRO A 206 -9.46 -0.92 -16.00
CA PRO A 206 -10.74 -1.44 -15.54
C PRO A 206 -11.87 -0.96 -16.45
N ARG A 207 -12.70 -1.90 -16.93
CA ARG A 207 -13.82 -1.57 -17.81
C ARG A 207 -14.96 -0.99 -16.99
N PRO A 208 -15.61 0.08 -17.47
CA PRO A 208 -16.77 0.62 -16.78
C PRO A 208 -17.93 -0.38 -16.81
N VAL A 209 -18.67 -0.46 -15.70
CA VAL A 209 -19.94 -1.19 -15.67
C VAL A 209 -21.00 -0.29 -16.29
N ILE A 210 -21.42 -0.64 -17.52
CA ILE A 210 -22.45 0.08 -18.25
C ILE A 210 -23.80 -0.57 -17.96
N ASN A 211 -24.78 0.23 -17.56
CA ASN A 211 -26.16 -0.18 -17.32
C ASN A 211 -27.13 0.81 -17.98
N ARG A 212 -28.43 0.53 -17.89
CA ARG A 212 -29.48 1.37 -18.46
C ARG A 212 -29.36 2.85 -18.05
N ASP A 213 -29.00 3.11 -16.80
CA ASP A 213 -29.07 4.45 -16.21
C ASP A 213 -27.84 5.31 -16.56
N ASN A 214 -26.70 4.71 -16.92
CA ASN A 214 -25.48 5.42 -17.32
C ASN A 214 -25.08 5.22 -18.80
N ALA A 215 -25.82 4.42 -19.58
CA ALA A 215 -25.51 4.15 -20.98
C ALA A 215 -25.37 5.44 -21.82
N GLY A 216 -26.25 6.43 -21.60
CA GLY A 216 -26.22 7.69 -22.32
C GLY A 216 -24.93 8.52 -22.11
N PHE A 217 -24.29 8.40 -20.94
CA PHE A 217 -22.97 8.99 -20.71
C PHE A 217 -21.91 8.34 -21.60
N TRP A 218 -21.87 7.01 -21.63
CA TRP A 218 -20.88 6.25 -22.41
C TRP A 218 -21.12 6.38 -23.92
N ASP A 219 -22.37 6.48 -24.34
CA ASP A 219 -22.75 6.84 -25.72
C ASP A 219 -22.22 8.23 -26.12
N GLY A 220 -22.26 9.19 -25.19
CA GLY A 220 -21.64 10.50 -25.36
C GLY A 220 -20.13 10.38 -25.50
N VAL A 221 -19.46 9.66 -24.59
CA VAL A 221 -18.00 9.45 -24.60
C VAL A 221 -17.55 8.83 -25.93
N ALA A 222 -18.24 7.80 -26.43
CA ALA A 222 -17.95 7.15 -27.72
C ALA A 222 -18.09 8.09 -28.93
N ARG A 223 -18.81 9.21 -28.77
CA ARG A 223 -18.99 10.26 -29.78
C ARG A 223 -18.18 11.52 -29.46
N HIS A 224 -17.26 11.44 -28.50
CA HIS A 224 -16.44 12.55 -28.01
C HIS A 224 -17.27 13.73 -27.48
N ARG A 225 -18.35 13.44 -26.76
CA ARG A 225 -19.24 14.43 -26.15
C ARG A 225 -19.42 14.12 -24.67
N LEU A 226 -19.04 15.05 -23.79
CA LEU A 226 -19.28 14.88 -22.36
C LEU A 226 -20.72 15.30 -22.04
N LEU A 227 -21.58 14.32 -21.81
CA LEU A 227 -22.99 14.56 -21.53
C LEU A 227 -23.30 14.49 -20.03
N VAL A 228 -24.07 15.47 -19.55
CA VAL A 228 -24.64 15.52 -18.20
C VAL A 228 -26.17 15.42 -18.27
N GLN A 229 -26.81 14.98 -17.19
CA GLN A 229 -28.27 14.93 -17.14
C GLN A 229 -28.84 16.29 -16.74
N ARG A 230 -29.90 16.72 -17.42
CA ARG A 230 -30.74 17.86 -17.02
C ARG A 230 -32.17 17.40 -16.76
N CYS A 231 -32.69 17.66 -15.58
CA CYS A 231 -34.06 17.27 -15.24
C CYS A 231 -35.07 18.03 -16.10
N ARG A 232 -35.99 17.33 -16.77
CA ARG A 232 -37.04 17.99 -17.57
C ARG A 232 -38.03 18.80 -16.74
N ALA A 233 -38.25 18.39 -15.49
CA ALA A 233 -39.23 19.02 -14.61
C ALA A 233 -38.71 20.32 -13.96
N CYS A 234 -37.46 20.34 -13.48
CA CYS A 234 -36.92 21.48 -12.73
C CYS A 234 -35.63 22.09 -13.29
N GLY A 235 -35.10 21.57 -14.40
CA GLY A 235 -33.89 22.08 -15.03
C GLY A 235 -32.57 21.79 -14.29
N THR A 236 -32.61 21.13 -13.12
CA THR A 236 -31.41 20.80 -12.34
C THR A 236 -30.46 19.92 -13.14
N LEU A 237 -29.19 20.34 -13.24
CA LEU A 237 -28.11 19.55 -13.81
C LEU A 237 -27.59 18.52 -12.81
N ARG A 238 -27.15 17.37 -13.32
CA ARG A 238 -26.67 16.26 -12.49
C ARG A 238 -25.52 15.51 -13.14
N PHE A 239 -24.54 15.21 -12.30
CA PHE A 239 -23.56 14.14 -12.50
C PHE A 239 -23.21 13.55 -11.12
N PRO A 240 -23.06 12.21 -10.95
CA PRO A 240 -23.18 11.14 -11.95
C PRO A 240 -24.62 10.85 -12.39
N TRP A 241 -24.76 10.14 -13.52
CA TRP A 241 -26.05 9.76 -14.09
C TRP A 241 -26.81 8.80 -13.18
N LEU A 242 -28.05 9.16 -12.83
CA LEU A 242 -28.92 8.39 -11.94
C LEU A 242 -30.39 8.51 -12.38
N PRO A 243 -31.27 7.55 -12.01
CA PRO A 243 -32.64 7.51 -12.54
C PRO A 243 -33.57 8.61 -11.99
N GLY A 244 -33.28 9.21 -10.83
CA GLY A 244 -34.18 10.16 -10.16
C GLY A 244 -33.52 11.47 -9.72
N CYS A 245 -34.23 12.58 -9.90
CA CYS A 245 -33.73 13.92 -9.58
C CYS A 245 -33.65 14.13 -8.06
N ASN A 246 -32.49 14.57 -7.58
CA ASN A 246 -32.23 14.86 -6.15
C ASN A 246 -32.93 16.14 -5.67
N ALA A 247 -33.35 17.02 -6.58
CA ALA A 247 -34.04 18.25 -6.23
C ALA A 247 -35.56 18.08 -6.15
N CYS A 248 -36.17 17.42 -7.15
CA CYS A 248 -37.63 17.36 -7.28
C CYS A 248 -38.22 15.95 -7.44
N GLY A 249 -37.40 14.89 -7.47
CA GLY A 249 -37.86 13.51 -7.66
C GLY A 249 -38.29 13.13 -9.08
N GLY A 250 -38.20 14.04 -10.05
CA GLY A 250 -38.52 13.77 -11.45
C GLY A 250 -37.64 12.67 -12.06
N GLN A 251 -38.19 11.88 -12.98
CA GLN A 251 -37.54 10.72 -13.59
C GLN A 251 -37.19 10.92 -15.07
N GLU A 252 -37.64 12.04 -15.66
CA GLU A 252 -37.34 12.37 -17.05
C GLU A 252 -36.15 13.33 -17.17
N TRP A 253 -35.27 13.01 -18.11
CA TRP A 253 -33.97 13.66 -18.28
C TRP A 253 -33.71 14.01 -19.75
N ASP A 254 -33.14 15.19 -19.99
CA ASP A 254 -32.47 15.52 -21.26
C ASP A 254 -30.95 15.38 -21.09
N PRO A 255 -30.24 14.79 -22.06
CA PRO A 255 -28.79 14.91 -22.12
C PRO A 255 -28.41 16.32 -22.57
N VAL A 256 -27.51 16.97 -21.84
CA VAL A 256 -26.92 18.25 -22.20
C VAL A 256 -25.41 18.08 -22.30
N GLU A 257 -24.83 18.64 -23.36
CA GLU A 257 -23.39 18.62 -23.55
C GLU A 257 -22.72 19.68 -22.69
N ALA A 258 -21.73 19.26 -21.90
CA ALA A 258 -20.87 20.16 -21.14
C ALA A 258 -19.86 20.83 -22.08
N SER A 259 -19.51 22.07 -21.78
CA SER A 259 -18.46 22.86 -22.47
C SER A 259 -17.10 22.17 -22.51
N GLY A 260 -16.84 21.28 -21.55
CA GLY A 260 -15.55 20.63 -21.34
C GLY A 260 -14.55 21.47 -20.55
N GLU A 261 -14.94 22.67 -20.10
CA GLU A 261 -14.12 23.50 -19.23
C GLU A 261 -14.37 23.16 -17.76
N GLY A 262 -13.31 23.19 -16.95
CA GLY A 262 -13.45 22.93 -15.52
C GLY A 262 -12.23 23.37 -14.71
N THR A 263 -12.32 23.16 -13.41
CA THR A 263 -11.24 23.41 -12.46
C THR A 263 -11.06 22.23 -11.52
N VAL A 264 -9.83 22.00 -11.06
CA VAL A 264 -9.55 20.98 -10.04
C VAL A 264 -10.16 21.44 -8.72
N PHE A 265 -11.29 20.86 -8.30
CA PHE A 265 -11.92 21.15 -7.02
C PHE A 265 -11.14 20.49 -5.86
N SER A 266 -10.74 19.24 -6.06
CA SER A 266 -9.88 18.47 -5.14
C SER A 266 -9.13 17.39 -5.93
N TYR A 267 -8.05 16.85 -5.39
CA TYR A 267 -7.29 15.78 -6.07
C TYR A 267 -6.54 14.89 -5.07
N VAL A 268 -6.17 13.70 -5.54
CA VAL A 268 -5.22 12.81 -4.89
C VAL A 268 -4.13 12.41 -5.88
N VAL A 269 -2.90 12.23 -5.40
CA VAL A 269 -1.80 11.67 -6.19
C VAL A 269 -1.52 10.27 -5.69
N MET A 270 -1.73 9.28 -6.54
CA MET A 270 -1.53 7.88 -6.18
C MET A 270 -0.06 7.51 -6.37
N HIS A 271 0.66 7.27 -5.27
CA HIS A 271 2.06 6.84 -5.28
C HIS A 271 2.22 5.33 -5.04
N HIS A 272 1.50 4.77 -4.06
CA HIS A 272 1.63 3.38 -3.66
C HIS A 272 0.34 2.88 -2.96
N PRO A 273 -0.05 1.59 -3.13
CA PRO A 273 0.53 0.59 -4.03
C PRO A 273 0.28 0.92 -5.51
N PRO A 274 1.18 0.50 -6.43
CA PRO A 274 0.94 0.67 -7.85
C PRO A 274 -0.31 -0.12 -8.26
N PHE A 275 -1.23 0.52 -8.98
CA PHE A 275 -2.34 -0.18 -9.61
C PHE A 275 -1.92 -0.60 -11.03
N PRO A 276 -1.93 -1.89 -11.40
CA PRO A 276 -1.30 -2.37 -12.64
C PRO A 276 -1.66 -1.58 -13.91
N ALA A 277 -2.91 -1.13 -14.03
CA ALA A 277 -3.40 -0.42 -15.20
C ALA A 277 -2.97 1.06 -15.33
N PHE A 278 -2.25 1.60 -14.35
CA PHE A 278 -1.79 2.99 -14.32
C PHE A 278 -0.29 3.04 -14.05
N ASP A 279 0.40 4.02 -14.63
CA ASP A 279 1.79 4.28 -14.32
C ASP A 279 1.84 5.28 -13.14
N PRO A 280 2.29 4.90 -11.93
CA PRO A 280 2.40 5.83 -10.81
C PRO A 280 3.68 6.69 -10.92
N PRO A 281 3.67 7.92 -10.36
CA PRO A 281 2.52 8.58 -9.76
C PRO A 281 1.52 9.08 -10.81
N TYR A 282 0.23 9.08 -10.48
CA TYR A 282 -0.81 9.69 -11.31
C TYR A 282 -1.81 10.46 -10.45
N ALA A 283 -2.36 11.54 -11.02
CA ALA A 283 -3.36 12.37 -10.36
C ALA A 283 -4.77 11.94 -10.74
N VAL A 284 -5.65 11.85 -9.74
CA VAL A 284 -7.10 11.73 -9.90
C VAL A 284 -7.73 12.97 -9.29
N GLY A 285 -8.41 13.75 -10.13
CA GLY A 285 -9.09 14.97 -9.74
C GLY A 285 -10.59 14.76 -9.61
N LEU A 286 -11.17 15.43 -8.62
CA LEU A 286 -12.58 15.82 -8.64
C LEU A 286 -12.63 17.17 -9.36
N ILE A 287 -13.14 17.17 -10.59
CA ILE A 287 -13.20 18.34 -11.47
C ILE A 287 -14.57 18.97 -11.34
N GLU A 288 -14.62 20.27 -11.03
CA GLU A 288 -15.84 21.08 -11.11
C GLU A 288 -15.93 21.67 -12.52
N LEU A 289 -16.95 21.25 -13.27
CA LEU A 289 -17.21 21.75 -14.61
C LEU A 289 -17.78 23.18 -14.54
N ALA A 290 -17.66 23.94 -15.63
CA ALA A 290 -18.24 25.27 -15.74
C ALA A 290 -19.76 25.30 -15.47
N GLU A 291 -20.46 24.20 -15.74
CA GLU A 291 -21.89 24.03 -15.47
C GLU A 291 -22.22 23.76 -13.99
N GLY A 292 -21.22 23.63 -13.12
CA GLY A 292 -21.37 23.51 -11.65
C GLY A 292 -21.53 22.08 -11.12
N VAL A 293 -21.56 21.07 -11.99
CA VAL A 293 -21.50 19.65 -11.57
C VAL A 293 -20.05 19.16 -11.48
N ARG A 294 -19.82 18.07 -10.75
CA ARG A 294 -18.46 17.53 -10.54
C ARG A 294 -18.30 16.14 -11.13
N ILE A 295 -17.14 15.88 -11.71
CA ILE A 295 -16.75 14.60 -12.31
C ILE A 295 -15.39 14.15 -11.77
N VAL A 296 -15.27 12.86 -11.43
CA VAL A 296 -13.98 12.26 -11.09
C VAL A 296 -13.29 11.81 -12.37
N SER A 297 -12.05 12.26 -12.59
CA SER A 297 -11.26 11.86 -13.75
C SER A 297 -9.75 12.06 -13.53
N ASN A 298 -8.92 11.52 -14.43
CA ASN A 298 -7.49 11.77 -14.41
C ASN A 298 -7.18 13.22 -14.82
N VAL A 299 -6.24 13.83 -14.10
CA VAL A 299 -5.62 15.11 -14.50
C VAL A 299 -4.34 14.78 -15.28
N VAL A 300 -4.25 15.26 -16.52
CA VAL A 300 -3.15 14.96 -17.45
C VAL A 300 -2.49 16.23 -17.97
N GLY A 301 -1.36 16.08 -18.68
CA GLY A 301 -0.62 17.21 -19.26
C GLY A 301 0.18 18.04 -18.25
N VAL A 302 0.25 17.60 -16.99
CA VAL A 302 1.02 18.23 -15.92
C VAL A 302 1.63 17.14 -15.03
N ALA A 303 2.80 17.42 -14.44
CA ALA A 303 3.41 16.51 -13.48
C ALA A 303 2.48 16.36 -12.24
N PRO A 304 2.29 15.15 -11.69
CA PRO A 304 1.31 14.93 -10.61
C PRO A 304 1.53 15.79 -9.36
N ASP A 305 2.79 16.11 -9.03
CA ASP A 305 3.19 16.97 -7.90
C ASP A 305 2.92 18.47 -8.15
N LYS A 306 2.54 18.85 -9.36
CA LYS A 306 2.18 20.23 -9.74
C LYS A 306 0.68 20.45 -9.84
N VAL A 307 -0.13 19.40 -9.70
CA VAL A 307 -1.59 19.55 -9.62
C VAL A 307 -1.94 20.36 -8.37
N ARG A 308 -2.86 21.32 -8.50
CA ARG A 308 -3.30 22.17 -7.39
C ARG A 308 -4.80 22.41 -7.46
N ILE A 309 -5.41 22.66 -6.31
CA ILE A 309 -6.80 23.12 -6.23
C ILE A 309 -6.94 24.44 -7.01
N GLY A 310 -8.03 24.57 -7.76
CA GLY A 310 -8.31 25.70 -8.65
C GLY A 310 -7.53 25.71 -9.95
N MET A 311 -6.70 24.69 -10.26
CA MET A 311 -6.02 24.60 -11.56
C MET A 311 -7.06 24.49 -12.69
N PRO A 312 -6.99 25.33 -13.74
CA PRO A 312 -7.88 25.22 -14.89
C PRO A 312 -7.52 23.98 -15.72
N VAL A 313 -8.54 23.27 -16.15
CA VAL A 313 -8.42 22.04 -16.94
C VAL A 313 -9.45 22.02 -18.06
N ARG A 314 -9.15 21.29 -19.14
CA ARG A 314 -10.04 21.10 -20.28
C ARG A 314 -10.17 19.61 -20.61
N LEU A 315 -11.39 19.22 -20.95
CA LEU A 315 -11.75 17.89 -21.38
C LEU A 315 -10.92 17.45 -22.60
N GLU A 316 -10.47 16.21 -22.55
CA GLU A 316 -9.86 15.47 -23.66
C GLU A 316 -10.38 14.02 -23.62
N PHE A 317 -10.53 13.39 -24.78
CA PHE A 317 -10.86 11.97 -24.87
C PHE A 317 -9.59 11.18 -25.11
N LEU A 318 -9.24 10.34 -24.14
CA LEU A 318 -8.06 9.50 -24.18
C LEU A 318 -8.47 8.07 -24.50
N ARG A 319 -8.07 7.58 -25.68
CA ARG A 319 -8.14 6.15 -26.00
C ARG A 319 -7.04 5.42 -25.23
N VAL A 320 -7.44 4.59 -24.26
CA VAL A 320 -6.51 3.87 -23.37
C VAL A 320 -6.14 2.49 -23.90
N ASP A 321 -6.97 1.94 -24.79
CA ASP A 321 -6.71 0.74 -25.59
C ASP A 321 -7.75 0.67 -26.74
N ASP A 322 -7.68 -0.36 -27.57
CA ASP A 322 -8.53 -0.53 -28.78
C ASP A 322 -10.04 -0.49 -28.49
N GLU A 323 -10.45 -0.81 -27.25
CA GLU A 323 -11.85 -1.00 -26.87
C GLU A 323 -12.37 0.11 -25.93
N LEU A 324 -11.52 0.94 -25.34
CA LEU A 324 -11.95 1.94 -24.35
C LEU A 324 -11.34 3.32 -24.54
N GLU A 325 -12.21 4.30 -24.41
CA GLU A 325 -11.91 5.72 -24.40
C GLU A 325 -12.53 6.35 -23.16
N LEU A 326 -11.79 7.25 -22.53
CA LEU A 326 -12.17 7.88 -21.28
C LEU A 326 -12.09 9.41 -21.41
N PRO A 327 -13.06 10.15 -20.86
CA PRO A 327 -12.92 11.58 -20.70
C PRO A 327 -11.89 11.86 -19.59
N VAL A 328 -10.78 12.49 -19.95
CA VAL A 328 -9.73 12.98 -19.05
C VAL A 328 -9.67 14.50 -19.07
N PHE A 329 -9.00 15.11 -18.11
CA PHE A 329 -8.89 16.57 -18.01
C PHE A 329 -7.43 17.00 -18.08
N ARG A 330 -7.07 17.70 -19.15
CA ARG A 330 -5.73 18.25 -19.36
C ARG A 330 -5.61 19.61 -18.69
N ALA A 331 -4.54 19.84 -17.93
CA ALA A 331 -4.22 21.17 -17.40
C ALA A 331 -3.96 22.19 -18.51
N THR A 332 -4.47 23.42 -18.37
CA THR A 332 -4.44 24.46 -19.42
C THR A 332 -3.52 25.65 -19.13
N GLU A 333 -2.53 25.54 -18.24
CA GLU A 333 -1.55 26.62 -17.99
C GLU A 333 -0.09 26.15 -18.09
N ASP A 334 0.70 26.89 -18.88
CA ASP A 334 2.14 27.04 -18.75
C ASP A 334 2.49 27.64 -17.38
N ALA A 335 3.63 27.24 -16.83
CA ALA A 335 4.08 27.56 -15.48
C ALA A 335 4.17 29.08 -15.16
N ALA A 336 3.86 29.41 -13.90
CA ALA A 336 4.19 30.62 -13.13
C ALA A 336 3.19 31.80 -13.13
N GLY A 337 2.37 31.84 -12.07
CA GLY A 337 1.73 33.05 -11.54
C GLY A 337 1.66 32.95 -10.00
N PRO A 338 1.94 34.04 -9.25
CA PRO A 338 2.28 33.97 -7.84
C PRO A 338 1.07 33.64 -6.96
N VAL A 339 1.30 32.79 -5.97
CA VAL A 339 0.36 32.51 -4.88
C VAL A 339 0.15 33.82 -4.11
N ALA A 340 -1.02 34.44 -4.29
CA ALA A 340 -1.43 35.55 -3.45
C ALA A 340 -1.60 35.02 -2.01
N GLY A 341 -0.72 35.49 -1.12
CA GLY A 341 -0.72 35.12 0.29
C GLY A 341 -2.04 35.49 0.97
N GLY A 342 -2.75 34.47 1.45
CA GLY A 342 -3.79 34.62 2.46
C GLY A 342 -3.13 34.95 3.81
N ARG A 343 -3.53 36.07 4.39
CA ARG A 343 -3.07 36.57 5.69
C ARG A 343 -3.47 35.63 6.83
N VAL A 344 -2.61 35.64 7.84
CA VAL A 344 -2.71 35.02 9.18
C VAL A 344 -4.06 35.23 9.82
#